data_AF-A0A7G7G3I7-F1
#
_entry.id   AF-A0A7G7G3I7-F1
#
_cell.length_a   1.000
_cell.length_b   1.000
_cell.length_c   1.000
_cell.angle_alpha   90.00
_cell.angle_beta   90.00
_cell.angle_gamma   90.00
#
_symmetry.space_group_name_H-M   'P 1'
#
loop_
_entity.id
_entity.type
_entity.pdbx_description
1 polymer ?
#
loop_
_entity_poly.entity_id
_entity_poly.type
_entity_poly.pdbx_seq_one_letter_code
_entity_poly.pdbx_strand_id
1 'polypeptide(L)'
;MNKFFKSLLVAFPVTTLFISHLSNAQASFTGSNVVTTAVPVLTIAPDARSAGMGDVGVAISPDVNASFYNPAKLGFITTDFSASASYSPWLRNIINDMSISYVSAVKKVNERASFSASLLYFDLGDIQFTDNQGNPVQQFNPKEYTVSLAYGQQLSENLSLGVGARFIHSNLSAGINDSRPGNSAAADIGIYYTKDLTLGARNYNLALGGNISNIGAKIAYTNADRKDFLPTNLKLGTAFTMELDPYNTLTLAVDANKLLVPSQGANFGQSVPSAIFSSFTDAPGGFSEEMQEVVLNTGLEYWYNQLFAARLGYFYESPEKGDRHYLSLGLGIRTQKFGLDAAYLVPNQNRTSPLSNTIRFTLHLNLGTEDTTSPTE
;
A
#
# COMPACT_ATOMS: atom_id res chain seq x y z
N MET A 1 -42.53 -14.92 -23.84
CA MET A 1 -41.20 -15.46 -24.22
C MET A 1 -40.70 -14.63 -25.40
N ASN A 2 -39.45 -14.17 -25.39
CA ASN A 2 -38.82 -13.24 -26.37
C ASN A 2 -39.10 -11.75 -26.21
N LYS A 3 -38.35 -11.10 -25.31
CA LYS A 3 -37.74 -9.76 -25.48
C LYS A 3 -36.81 -9.38 -24.31
N PHE A 4 -36.90 -10.10 -23.18
CA PHE A 4 -36.06 -9.87 -21.99
C PHE A 4 -34.67 -10.57 -22.01
N PHE A 5 -34.42 -11.47 -22.96
CA PHE A 5 -33.15 -12.20 -23.10
C PHE A 5 -32.14 -11.55 -24.07
N LYS A 6 -32.45 -10.38 -24.63
CA LYS A 6 -31.62 -9.70 -25.64
C LYS A 6 -30.86 -8.46 -25.15
N SER A 7 -30.99 -8.06 -23.87
CA SER A 7 -30.27 -6.90 -23.32
C SER A 7 -29.14 -7.24 -22.34
N LEU A 8 -28.80 -8.53 -22.15
CA LEU A 8 -27.73 -8.98 -21.25
C LEU A 8 -26.48 -9.49 -22.01
N LEU A 9 -26.20 -8.92 -23.18
CA LEU A 9 -25.15 -9.42 -24.09
C LEU A 9 -24.31 -8.28 -24.71
N VAL A 10 -24.06 -7.21 -23.94
CA VAL A 10 -23.15 -6.11 -24.32
C VAL A 10 -22.03 -5.88 -23.27
N ALA A 11 -21.94 -6.71 -22.23
CA ALA A 11 -20.93 -6.59 -21.19
C ALA A 11 -19.95 -7.77 -21.18
N PHE A 12 -19.33 -8.13 -22.30
CA PHE A 12 -18.17 -9.04 -22.36
C PHE A 12 -17.48 -8.85 -23.71
N PRO A 13 -16.51 -7.93 -23.79
CA PRO A 13 -15.13 -8.38 -23.97
C PRO A 13 -14.13 -7.43 -23.27
N VAL A 14 -13.90 -7.60 -21.97
CA VAL A 14 -12.73 -6.98 -21.29
C VAL A 14 -11.77 -8.04 -20.74
N THR A 15 -12.21 -9.29 -20.65
CA THR A 15 -11.42 -10.43 -20.15
C THR A 15 -10.55 -11.11 -21.22
N THR A 16 -10.79 -10.89 -22.52
CA THR A 16 -9.99 -11.46 -23.61
C THR A 16 -8.93 -10.52 -24.20
N LEU A 17 -8.87 -9.25 -23.76
CA LEU A 17 -7.81 -8.30 -24.15
C LEU A 17 -6.59 -8.31 -23.20
N PHE A 18 -6.69 -8.99 -22.06
CA PHE A 18 -5.59 -9.08 -21.08
C PHE A 18 -4.63 -10.27 -21.30
N ILE A 19 -4.95 -11.21 -22.20
CA ILE A 19 -4.14 -12.44 -22.41
C ILE A 19 -3.24 -12.35 -23.67
N SER A 20 -3.47 -11.40 -24.58
CA SER A 20 -2.77 -11.32 -25.86
C SER A 20 -1.51 -10.42 -25.91
N HIS A 21 -1.03 -9.90 -24.79
CA HIS A 21 0.16 -9.01 -24.76
C HIS A 21 1.40 -9.60 -24.08
N LEU A 22 1.42 -10.90 -23.76
CA LEU A 22 2.59 -11.59 -23.16
C LEU A 22 3.70 -11.96 -24.16
N SER A 23 3.74 -11.35 -25.35
CA SER A 23 4.75 -11.65 -26.36
C SER A 23 5.18 -10.38 -27.08
N ASN A 24 6.06 -9.62 -26.44
CA ASN A 24 7.16 -8.81 -27.02
C ASN A 24 7.54 -7.69 -26.03
N ALA A 25 8.61 -7.92 -25.25
CA ALA A 25 9.31 -6.84 -24.57
C ALA A 25 10.77 -7.27 -24.30
N GLN A 26 11.55 -7.40 -25.37
CA GLN A 26 12.99 -7.17 -25.29
C GLN A 26 13.19 -5.64 -25.26
N ALA A 27 13.52 -5.10 -24.10
CA ALA A 27 14.08 -3.77 -23.97
C ALA A 27 15.28 -3.84 -23.02
N SER A 28 16.42 -3.40 -23.53
CA SER A 28 17.71 -3.32 -22.88
C SER A 28 17.70 -2.32 -21.71
N PHE A 29 18.35 -2.66 -20.60
CA PHE A 29 18.45 -1.85 -19.38
C PHE A 29 19.44 -0.67 -19.49
N THR A 30 19.13 0.33 -20.31
CA THR A 30 19.80 1.64 -20.31
C THR A 30 18.78 2.74 -20.57
N GLY A 31 18.27 3.42 -19.53
CA GLY A 31 17.41 4.62 -19.69
C GLY A 31 16.11 4.72 -18.88
N SER A 32 15.93 4.03 -17.76
CA SER A 32 14.68 4.16 -16.97
C SER A 32 14.62 5.50 -16.20
N ASN A 33 13.59 6.31 -16.44
CA ASN A 33 13.31 7.57 -15.74
C ASN A 33 12.55 7.32 -14.42
N VAL A 34 13.16 6.55 -13.52
CA VAL A 34 12.54 6.16 -12.23
C VAL A 34 12.42 7.35 -11.30
N VAL A 35 11.22 7.60 -10.76
CA VAL A 35 11.01 8.65 -9.76
C VAL A 35 11.68 8.24 -8.43
N THR A 36 12.57 9.08 -7.90
CA THR A 36 13.34 8.79 -6.68
C THR A 36 12.89 9.65 -5.51
N THR A 37 12.74 9.03 -4.34
CA THR A 37 12.29 9.67 -3.10
C THR A 37 13.15 9.23 -1.91
N ALA A 38 13.21 10.04 -0.86
CA ALA A 38 13.72 9.60 0.43
C ALA A 38 12.77 8.59 1.08
N VAL A 39 13.29 7.69 1.93
CA VAL A 39 12.52 6.78 2.79
C VAL A 39 11.44 5.99 2.00
N PRO A 40 11.83 5.21 0.96
CA PRO A 40 10.88 4.49 0.10
C PRO A 40 10.04 3.44 0.85
N VAL A 41 10.46 3.01 2.04
CA VAL A 41 9.71 2.04 2.88
C VAL A 41 8.31 2.52 3.24
N LEU A 42 8.05 3.83 3.22
CA LEU A 42 6.71 4.40 3.41
C LEU A 42 5.69 4.01 2.32
N THR A 43 6.15 3.43 1.21
CA THR A 43 5.28 2.99 0.09
C THR A 43 5.09 1.48 0.05
N ILE A 44 5.80 0.72 0.89
CA ILE A 44 5.80 -0.73 0.87
C ILE A 44 4.70 -1.25 1.80
N ALA A 45 3.81 -2.10 1.29
CA ALA A 45 2.76 -2.74 2.07
C ALA A 45 3.34 -3.48 3.30
N PRO A 46 3.02 -3.05 4.54
CA PRO A 46 3.61 -3.62 5.73
C PRO A 46 2.93 -4.91 6.20
N ASP A 47 1.67 -5.13 5.84
CA ASP A 47 0.85 -6.26 6.25
C ASP A 47 0.71 -7.33 5.15
N ALA A 48 0.45 -8.57 5.57
CA ALA A 48 0.32 -9.71 4.67
C ALA A 48 -1.00 -9.70 3.88
N ARG A 49 -2.10 -9.15 4.41
CA ARG A 49 -3.39 -9.15 3.71
C ARG A 49 -3.29 -8.37 2.39
N SER A 50 -2.86 -7.12 2.49
CA SER A 50 -2.71 -6.22 1.34
C SER A 50 -1.60 -6.69 0.40
N ALA A 51 -0.46 -7.14 0.96
CA ALA A 51 0.63 -7.72 0.19
C ALA A 51 0.19 -8.94 -0.65
N GLY A 52 -0.64 -9.83 -0.07
CA GLY A 52 -1.21 -11.00 -0.76
C GLY A 52 -2.24 -10.66 -1.83
N MET A 53 -2.66 -9.39 -1.92
CA MET A 53 -3.57 -8.85 -2.92
C MET A 53 -2.91 -7.81 -3.84
N GLY A 54 -1.58 -7.90 -3.99
CA GLY A 54 -0.83 -7.05 -4.91
C GLY A 54 -0.68 -5.62 -4.42
N ASP A 55 -0.68 -5.40 -3.10
CA ASP A 55 -0.52 -4.09 -2.42
C ASP A 55 -1.73 -3.14 -2.57
N VAL A 56 -2.91 -3.67 -2.93
CA VAL A 56 -4.19 -2.95 -2.79
C VAL A 56 -4.52 -2.75 -1.31
N GLY A 57 -5.14 -1.63 -1.00
CA GLY A 57 -5.50 -1.32 0.38
C GLY A 57 -6.36 -0.08 0.59
N VAL A 58 -6.50 0.81 -0.41
CA VAL A 58 -7.18 2.11 -0.18
C VAL A 58 -8.69 1.99 -0.01
N ALA A 59 -9.30 0.98 -0.64
CA ALA A 59 -10.75 0.80 -0.72
C ALA A 59 -11.24 -0.55 -0.18
N ILE A 60 -10.35 -1.51 0.13
CA ILE A 60 -10.74 -2.79 0.75
C ILE A 60 -11.33 -2.57 2.16
N SER A 61 -12.08 -3.55 2.65
CA SER A 61 -12.73 -3.45 3.96
C SER A 61 -11.75 -3.05 5.09
N PRO A 62 -12.17 -2.19 6.02
CA PRO A 62 -11.32 -1.71 7.10
C PRO A 62 -10.80 -2.84 7.99
N ASP A 63 -9.54 -2.72 8.41
CA ASP A 63 -8.93 -3.55 9.44
C ASP A 63 -7.93 -2.72 10.27
N VAL A 64 -7.23 -3.36 11.18
CA VAL A 64 -6.27 -2.71 12.08
C VAL A 64 -5.09 -2.01 11.37
N ASN A 65 -4.78 -2.41 10.12
CA ASN A 65 -3.72 -1.82 9.31
C ASN A 65 -4.23 -0.73 8.35
N ALA A 66 -5.53 -0.42 8.40
CA ALA A 66 -6.20 0.51 7.50
C ALA A 66 -5.50 1.88 7.39
N SER A 67 -4.99 2.41 8.50
CA SER A 67 -4.41 3.75 8.57
C SER A 67 -3.14 3.93 7.72
N PHE A 68 -2.41 2.85 7.41
CA PHE A 68 -1.29 2.91 6.47
C PHE A 68 -1.75 3.26 5.05
N TYR A 69 -2.88 2.70 4.62
CA TYR A 69 -3.38 2.86 3.24
C TYR A 69 -4.35 4.03 3.09
N ASN A 70 -5.25 4.20 4.05
CA ASN A 70 -6.28 5.24 4.03
C ASN A 70 -6.85 5.46 5.45
N PRO A 71 -6.51 6.57 6.14
CA PRO A 71 -7.03 6.84 7.47
C PRO A 71 -8.55 7.01 7.53
N ALA A 72 -9.23 7.31 6.42
CA ALA A 72 -10.69 7.42 6.39
C ALA A 72 -11.41 6.08 6.60
N LYS A 73 -10.74 4.95 6.36
CA LYS A 73 -11.34 3.63 6.67
C LYS A 73 -11.56 3.43 8.18
N LEU A 74 -10.85 4.17 9.03
CA LEU A 74 -11.00 4.09 10.50
C LEU A 74 -12.40 4.48 10.99
N GLY A 75 -13.14 5.29 10.23
CA GLY A 75 -14.53 5.65 10.55
C GLY A 75 -15.50 4.47 10.48
N PHE A 76 -15.12 3.37 9.82
CA PHE A 76 -15.93 2.17 9.63
C PHE A 76 -15.39 0.95 10.39
N ILE A 77 -14.44 1.15 11.31
CA ILE A 77 -13.98 0.07 12.20
C ILE A 77 -15.08 -0.22 13.23
N THR A 78 -15.50 -1.49 13.29
CA THR A 78 -16.56 -1.95 14.20
C THR A 78 -16.03 -2.49 15.52
N THR A 79 -14.80 -3.02 15.53
CA THR A 79 -14.18 -3.59 16.73
C THR A 79 -13.73 -2.49 17.70
N ASP A 80 -14.04 -2.64 18.98
CA ASP A 80 -13.65 -1.68 20.02
C ASP A 80 -12.13 -1.47 20.10
N PHE A 81 -11.36 -2.55 20.19
CA PHE A 81 -9.91 -2.50 20.13
C PHE A 81 -9.35 -3.61 19.24
N SER A 82 -8.40 -3.28 18.39
CA SER A 82 -7.64 -4.27 17.62
C SER A 82 -6.17 -3.89 17.58
N ALA A 83 -5.30 -4.88 17.49
CA ALA A 83 -3.87 -4.74 17.32
C ALA A 83 -3.35 -5.73 16.30
N SER A 84 -2.25 -5.40 15.61
CA SER A 84 -1.52 -6.35 14.80
C SER A 84 -0.03 -6.15 14.88
N ALA A 85 0.68 -7.22 14.54
CA ALA A 85 2.12 -7.21 14.33
C ALA A 85 2.43 -7.95 13.02
N SER A 86 3.19 -7.31 12.15
CA SER A 86 3.62 -7.84 10.87
C SER A 86 5.14 -7.90 10.80
N TYR A 87 5.65 -8.94 10.13
CA TYR A 87 7.07 -9.14 9.91
C TYR A 87 7.31 -9.65 8.48
N SER A 88 8.24 -9.01 7.79
CA SER A 88 8.65 -9.33 6.43
C SER A 88 10.17 -9.29 6.34
N PRO A 89 10.85 -10.44 6.27
CA PRO A 89 12.23 -10.49 5.80
C PRO A 89 12.32 -9.85 4.41
N TRP A 90 13.37 -9.08 4.17
CA TRP A 90 13.48 -8.26 2.97
C TRP A 90 14.71 -8.70 2.16
N LEU A 91 14.58 -8.79 0.84
CA LEU A 91 15.68 -9.12 -0.09
C LEU A 91 16.54 -10.36 0.26
N ARG A 92 15.96 -11.41 0.85
CA ARG A 92 16.72 -12.61 1.27
C ARG A 92 17.55 -13.30 0.18
N ASN A 93 17.22 -13.09 -1.09
CA ASN A 93 18.02 -13.62 -2.20
C ASN A 93 19.33 -12.84 -2.42
N ILE A 94 19.43 -11.62 -1.89
CA ILE A 94 20.60 -10.74 -2.01
C ILE A 94 21.34 -10.70 -0.67
N ILE A 95 20.65 -10.36 0.43
CA ILE A 95 21.20 -10.32 1.78
C ILE A 95 20.14 -10.81 2.78
N ASN A 96 20.54 -11.60 3.78
CA ASN A 96 19.63 -12.26 4.74
C ASN A 96 19.39 -11.48 6.05
N ASP A 97 19.82 -10.23 6.13
CA ASP A 97 19.82 -9.42 7.36
C ASP A 97 18.85 -8.22 7.30
N MET A 98 18.14 -8.02 6.19
CA MET A 98 17.16 -6.94 6.07
C MET A 98 15.77 -7.40 6.50
N SER A 99 15.01 -6.54 7.18
CA SER A 99 13.62 -6.84 7.54
C SER A 99 12.76 -5.61 7.79
N ILE A 100 11.47 -5.75 7.49
CA ILE A 100 10.43 -4.77 7.81
C ILE A 100 9.56 -5.34 8.91
N SER A 101 9.39 -4.57 9.98
CA SER A 101 8.46 -4.86 11.08
C SER A 101 7.42 -3.76 11.16
N TYR A 102 6.16 -4.13 11.38
CA TYR A 102 5.08 -3.16 11.53
C TYR A 102 4.15 -3.57 12.64
N VAL A 103 3.92 -2.68 13.61
CA VAL A 103 2.91 -2.87 14.65
C VAL A 103 1.87 -1.77 14.54
N SER A 104 0.61 -2.14 14.68
CA SER A 104 -0.52 -1.22 14.59
C SER A 104 -1.54 -1.55 15.66
N ALA A 105 -2.23 -0.52 16.13
CA ALA A 105 -3.38 -0.66 16.98
C ALA A 105 -4.46 0.34 16.55
N VAL A 106 -5.71 -0.06 16.71
CA VAL A 106 -6.89 0.76 16.48
C VAL A 106 -7.78 0.68 17.71
N LYS A 107 -8.28 1.83 18.14
CA LYS A 107 -9.23 1.96 19.23
C LYS A 107 -10.41 2.78 18.75
N LYS A 108 -11.60 2.19 18.82
CA LYS A 108 -12.88 2.87 18.59
C LYS A 108 -13.08 3.91 19.69
N VAL A 109 -13.44 5.12 19.29
CA VAL A 109 -13.73 6.24 20.20
C VAL A 109 -15.22 6.32 20.45
N ASN A 110 -16.01 6.12 19.40
CA ASN A 110 -17.47 6.05 19.39
C ASN A 110 -17.93 5.27 18.15
N GLU A 111 -19.24 5.13 17.95
CA GLU A 111 -19.84 4.41 16.81
C GLU A 111 -19.40 4.89 15.42
N ARG A 112 -18.85 6.10 15.32
CA ARG A 112 -18.52 6.74 14.05
C ARG A 112 -17.06 7.17 13.96
N ALA A 113 -16.20 6.82 14.91
CA ALA A 113 -14.82 7.32 14.90
C ALA A 113 -13.85 6.39 15.62
N SER A 114 -12.63 6.30 15.10
CA SER A 114 -11.54 5.52 15.68
C SER A 114 -10.20 6.25 15.57
N PHE A 115 -9.32 6.02 16.55
CA PHE A 115 -7.91 6.37 16.46
C PHE A 115 -7.07 5.15 16.10
N SER A 116 -5.98 5.39 15.39
CA SER A 116 -4.94 4.40 15.12
C SER A 116 -3.57 4.92 15.54
N ALA A 117 -2.74 4.03 16.06
CA ALA A 117 -1.33 4.26 16.29
C ALA A 117 -0.54 3.14 15.65
N SER A 118 0.61 3.46 15.05
CA SER A 118 1.47 2.44 14.44
C SER A 118 2.94 2.80 14.47
N LEU A 119 3.79 1.78 14.42
CA LEU A 119 5.24 1.88 14.27
C LEU A 119 5.66 0.98 13.11
N LEU A 120 6.26 1.59 12.08
CA LEU A 120 6.99 0.90 11.02
C LEU A 120 8.48 0.97 11.35
N TYR A 121 9.17 -0.15 11.27
CA TYR A 121 10.61 -0.26 11.51
C TYR A 121 11.24 -1.03 10.36
N PHE A 122 12.26 -0.43 9.75
CA PHE A 122 13.01 -1.02 8.65
C PHE A 122 14.48 -1.16 9.05
N ASP A 123 14.92 -2.41 9.11
CA ASP A 123 16.32 -2.78 9.26
C ASP A 123 16.91 -3.03 7.86
N LEU A 124 17.92 -2.24 7.48
CA LEU A 124 18.58 -2.35 6.19
C LEU A 124 19.77 -3.31 6.19
N GLY A 125 19.99 -4.05 7.29
CA GLY A 125 21.11 -4.97 7.40
C GLY A 125 22.44 -4.27 7.62
N ASP A 126 23.52 -5.04 7.73
CA ASP A 126 24.85 -4.50 7.95
C ASP A 126 25.50 -4.10 6.61
N ILE A 127 25.92 -2.84 6.52
CA ILE A 127 26.64 -2.32 5.35
C ILE A 127 28.09 -2.05 5.73
N GLN A 128 29.01 -2.62 4.94
CA GLN A 128 30.44 -2.33 5.03
C GLN A 128 30.78 -1.10 4.18
N PHE A 129 31.14 -0.01 4.82
CA PHE A 129 31.70 1.17 4.17
C PHE A 129 33.17 0.92 3.83
N THR A 130 33.58 1.30 2.62
CA THR A 130 34.95 1.20 2.13
C THR A 130 35.49 2.57 1.71
N ASP A 131 36.80 2.72 1.74
CA ASP A 131 37.47 3.89 1.15
C ASP A 131 37.56 3.76 -0.38
N ASN A 132 38.15 4.77 -1.03
CA ASN A 132 38.34 4.80 -2.49
C ASN A 132 39.31 3.71 -3.00
N GLN A 133 40.01 3.02 -2.11
CA GLN A 133 40.95 1.93 -2.41
C GLN A 133 40.31 0.55 -2.13
N GLY A 134 39.05 0.53 -1.68
CA GLY A 134 38.30 -0.68 -1.33
C GLY A 134 38.60 -1.23 0.06
N ASN A 135 39.37 -0.52 0.90
CA ASN A 135 39.65 -0.98 2.25
C ASN A 135 38.42 -0.75 3.15
N PRO A 136 38.05 -1.72 4.00
CA PRO A 136 36.99 -1.54 5.00
C PRO A 136 37.29 -0.36 5.93
N VAL A 137 36.35 0.58 6.05
CA VAL A 137 36.42 1.74 6.96
C VAL A 137 35.59 1.47 8.21
N GLN A 138 34.31 1.16 8.02
CA GLN A 138 33.36 0.98 9.12
C GLN A 138 32.21 0.08 8.68
N GLN A 139 31.74 -0.78 9.59
CA GLN A 139 30.47 -1.48 9.43
C GLN A 139 29.38 -0.69 10.14
N PHE A 140 28.25 -0.50 9.47
CA PHE A 140 27.13 0.26 10.02
C PHE A 140 25.82 -0.36 9.56
N ASN A 141 24.86 -0.43 10.47
CA ASN A 141 23.56 -1.02 10.25
C ASN A 141 22.51 0.11 10.14
N PRO A 142 22.11 0.50 8.92
CA PRO A 142 21.18 1.59 8.72
C PRO A 142 19.76 1.19 9.11
N LYS A 143 19.04 2.14 9.71
CA LYS A 143 17.72 1.91 10.29
C LYS A 143 16.80 3.07 10.01
N GLU A 144 15.57 2.74 9.63
CA GLU A 144 14.49 3.71 9.50
C GLU A 144 13.34 3.31 10.41
N TYR A 145 12.70 4.29 11.02
CA TYR A 145 11.46 4.05 11.73
C TYR A 145 10.47 5.20 11.56
N THR A 146 9.19 4.85 11.55
CA THR A 146 8.09 5.80 11.41
C THR A 146 7.05 5.54 12.48
N VAL A 147 6.75 6.56 13.28
CA VAL A 147 5.64 6.53 14.25
C VAL A 147 4.48 7.31 13.64
N SER A 148 3.32 6.67 13.51
CA SER A 148 2.13 7.29 12.93
C SER A 148 0.96 7.28 13.90
N LEU A 149 0.20 8.38 13.90
CA LEU A 149 -1.09 8.50 14.56
C LEU A 149 -2.12 8.89 13.50
N ALA A 150 -3.31 8.32 13.56
CA ALA A 150 -4.39 8.65 12.63
C ALA A 150 -5.74 8.68 13.33
N TYR A 151 -6.64 9.47 12.77
CA TYR A 151 -8.02 9.58 13.18
C TYR A 151 -8.92 9.51 11.95
N GLY A 152 -9.97 8.70 12.00
CA GLY A 152 -10.98 8.68 10.95
C GLY A 152 -12.38 8.72 11.55
N GLN A 153 -13.28 9.39 10.86
CA GLN A 153 -14.63 9.62 11.31
C GLN A 153 -15.64 9.45 10.17
N GLN A 154 -16.65 8.63 10.40
CA GLN A 154 -17.82 8.48 9.56
C GLN A 154 -18.69 9.74 9.65
N LEU A 155 -18.88 10.41 8.51
CA LEU A 155 -19.64 11.65 8.38
C LEU A 155 -21.10 11.39 7.97
N SER A 156 -21.34 10.30 7.25
CA SER A 156 -22.66 9.80 6.89
C SER A 156 -22.64 8.27 6.88
N GLU A 157 -23.78 7.62 6.70
CA GLU A 157 -23.88 6.16 6.64
C GLU A 157 -22.88 5.52 5.67
N ASN A 158 -22.53 6.20 4.58
CA ASN A 158 -21.67 5.66 3.53
C ASN A 158 -20.34 6.41 3.36
N LEU A 159 -20.11 7.53 4.04
CA LEU A 159 -18.92 8.38 3.81
C LEU A 159 -18.13 8.61 5.10
N SER A 160 -16.82 8.47 5.01
CA SER A 160 -15.86 8.84 6.06
C SER A 160 -14.71 9.67 5.51
N LEU A 161 -14.17 10.55 6.36
CA LEU A 161 -12.90 11.23 6.17
C LEU A 161 -11.92 10.80 7.25
N GLY A 162 -10.62 10.91 6.97
CA GLY A 162 -9.59 10.67 7.96
C GLY A 162 -8.35 11.49 7.72
N VAL A 163 -7.61 11.70 8.79
CA VAL A 163 -6.32 12.40 8.79
C VAL A 163 -5.28 11.58 9.53
N GLY A 164 -4.05 11.64 9.05
CA GLY A 164 -2.90 11.00 9.68
C GLY A 164 -1.77 11.99 9.88
N ALA A 165 -0.96 11.74 10.89
CA ALA A 165 0.32 12.40 11.12
C ALA A 165 1.38 11.33 11.37
N ARG A 166 2.57 11.54 10.82
CA ARG A 166 3.70 10.65 11.03
C ARG A 166 4.99 11.41 11.30
N PHE A 167 5.77 10.86 12.21
CA PHE A 167 7.17 11.23 12.42
C PHE A 167 8.05 10.16 11.78
N ILE A 168 9.02 10.60 10.99
CA ILE A 168 9.91 9.77 10.19
C ILE A 168 11.34 10.04 10.65
N HIS A 169 12.03 8.97 11.04
CA HIS A 169 13.46 8.99 11.29
C HIS A 169 14.14 8.01 10.35
N SER A 170 15.16 8.48 9.64
CA SER A 170 15.95 7.66 8.74
C SER A 170 17.44 7.88 9.02
N ASN A 171 18.12 6.80 9.39
CA ASN A 171 19.55 6.82 9.62
C ASN A 171 20.24 5.92 8.60
N LEU A 172 20.60 6.51 7.46
CA LEU A 172 21.25 5.83 6.34
C LEU A 172 22.78 5.89 6.39
N SER A 173 23.37 6.61 7.34
CA SER A 173 24.80 6.92 7.26
C SER A 173 25.55 6.74 8.57
N ALA A 174 26.79 6.27 8.44
CA ALA A 174 27.73 5.99 9.50
C ALA A 174 28.40 7.24 10.13
N GLY A 175 28.01 8.45 9.73
CA GLY A 175 28.66 9.69 10.16
C GLY A 175 29.87 10.11 9.31
N ILE A 176 30.10 9.43 8.19
CA ILE A 176 31.20 9.72 7.25
C ILE A 176 30.85 10.98 6.44
N ASN A 177 31.80 11.90 6.25
CA ASN A 177 31.63 13.16 5.52
C ASN A 177 30.50 14.07 6.06
N ASP A 178 30.39 14.20 7.39
CA ASP A 178 29.36 15.00 8.11
C ASP A 178 27.91 14.58 7.79
N SER A 179 27.72 13.33 7.37
CA SER A 179 26.39 12.78 7.18
C SER A 179 25.65 12.64 8.52
N ARG A 180 24.34 12.92 8.54
CA ARG A 180 23.51 12.84 9.74
C ARG A 180 22.18 12.13 9.45
N PRO A 181 21.54 11.53 10.48
CA PRO A 181 20.20 11.00 10.33
C PRO A 181 19.22 12.09 9.88
N GLY A 182 18.34 11.73 8.95
CA GLY A 182 17.23 12.55 8.49
C GLY A 182 16.02 12.41 9.41
N ASN A 183 15.42 13.54 9.79
CA ASN A 183 14.13 13.57 10.48
C ASN A 183 13.13 14.35 9.66
N SER A 184 11.88 13.88 9.61
CA SER A 184 10.78 14.63 9.01
C SER A 184 9.46 14.32 9.70
N ALA A 185 8.46 15.16 9.41
CA ALA A 185 7.08 14.92 9.74
C ALA A 185 6.25 15.03 8.46
N ALA A 186 5.21 14.21 8.37
CA ALA A 186 4.27 14.22 7.25
C ALA A 186 2.83 14.04 7.72
N ALA A 187 1.90 14.44 6.87
CA ALA A 187 0.47 14.32 7.08
C ALA A 187 -0.19 13.51 5.95
N ASP A 188 -1.33 12.91 6.29
CA ASP A 188 -2.20 12.17 5.38
C ASP A 188 -3.61 12.71 5.42
N ILE A 189 -4.29 12.65 4.27
CA ILE A 189 -5.70 12.99 4.15
C ILE A 189 -6.38 11.93 3.30
N GLY A 190 -7.38 11.28 3.89
CA GLY A 190 -8.14 10.20 3.28
C GLY A 190 -9.63 10.52 3.14
N ILE A 191 -10.24 9.89 2.14
CA ILE A 191 -11.68 9.79 1.94
C ILE A 191 -12.03 8.33 1.67
N TYR A 192 -13.13 7.87 2.23
CA TYR A 192 -13.62 6.50 2.03
C TYR A 192 -15.13 6.50 1.92
N TYR A 193 -15.64 5.90 0.84
CA TYR A 193 -17.06 5.73 0.59
C TYR A 193 -17.36 4.23 0.47
N THR A 194 -18.39 3.75 1.17
CA THR A 194 -18.82 2.34 1.12
C THR A 194 -20.34 2.26 1.11
N LYS A 195 -20.89 1.44 0.22
CA LYS A 195 -22.34 1.29 0.07
C LYS A 195 -22.73 -0.15 -0.21
N ASP A 196 -23.65 -0.66 0.60
CA ASP A 196 -24.29 -1.94 0.37
C ASP A 196 -25.41 -1.78 -0.67
N LEU A 197 -25.49 -2.76 -1.56
CA LEU A 197 -26.39 -2.80 -2.70
C LEU A 197 -27.03 -4.19 -2.76
N THR A 198 -28.36 -4.24 -2.81
CA THR A 198 -29.09 -5.50 -3.05
C THR A 198 -29.59 -5.52 -4.48
N LEU A 199 -29.08 -6.45 -5.30
CA LEU A 199 -29.53 -6.65 -6.68
C LEU A 199 -30.09 -8.06 -6.84
N GLY A 200 -31.42 -8.16 -6.98
CA GLY A 200 -32.11 -9.45 -7.05
C GLY A 200 -32.03 -10.18 -5.72
N ALA A 201 -31.50 -11.41 -5.73
CA ALA A 201 -31.36 -12.27 -4.55
C ALA A 201 -29.94 -12.24 -3.94
N ARG A 202 -29.11 -11.26 -4.30
CA ARG A 202 -27.71 -11.17 -3.84
C ARG A 202 -27.39 -9.78 -3.30
N ASN A 203 -26.52 -9.77 -2.31
CA ASN A 203 -25.96 -8.57 -1.72
C ASN A 203 -24.56 -8.31 -2.26
N TYR A 204 -24.26 -7.03 -2.40
CA TYR A 204 -22.99 -6.52 -2.90
C TYR A 204 -22.58 -5.34 -2.03
N ASN A 205 -21.28 -5.12 -1.90
CA ASN A 205 -20.74 -3.90 -1.33
C ASN A 205 -19.82 -3.24 -2.35
N LEU A 206 -20.05 -1.96 -2.61
CA LEU A 206 -19.18 -1.13 -3.44
C LEU A 206 -18.46 -0.12 -2.55
N ALA A 207 -17.14 -0.14 -2.60
CA ALA A 207 -16.29 0.81 -1.91
C ALA A 207 -15.40 1.60 -2.88
N LEU A 208 -15.19 2.87 -2.54
CA LEU A 208 -14.29 3.81 -3.22
C LEU A 208 -13.38 4.43 -2.16
N GLY A 209 -12.08 4.50 -2.45
CA GLY A 209 -11.08 5.04 -1.55
C GLY A 209 -10.20 6.05 -2.26
N GLY A 210 -9.85 7.13 -1.56
CA GLY A 210 -8.84 8.07 -1.97
C GLY A 210 -7.96 8.45 -0.78
N ASN A 211 -6.65 8.56 -0.99
CA ASN A 211 -5.71 9.00 0.02
C ASN A 211 -4.58 9.80 -0.62
N ILE A 212 -4.22 10.93 -0.03
CA ILE A 212 -2.95 11.59 -0.28
C ILE A 212 -2.10 11.41 0.96
N SER A 213 -1.06 10.59 0.85
CA SER A 213 -0.18 10.26 1.97
C SER A 213 1.18 10.93 1.86
N ASN A 214 1.90 10.98 3.00
CA ASN A 214 3.28 11.41 3.12
C ASN A 214 3.52 12.89 2.72
N ILE A 215 2.52 13.76 2.88
CA ILE A 215 2.67 15.19 2.65
C ILE A 215 3.55 15.77 3.76
N GLY A 216 4.84 15.96 3.50
CA GLY A 216 5.79 16.33 4.54
C GLY A 216 7.04 17.04 4.05
N ALA A 217 7.84 17.52 5.00
CA ALA A 217 9.07 18.24 4.69
C ALA A 217 10.12 17.32 4.03
N LYS A 218 10.91 17.87 3.10
CA LYS A 218 12.03 17.17 2.47
C LYS A 218 13.11 16.79 3.50
N ILE A 219 13.79 15.67 3.29
CA ILE A 219 14.86 15.17 4.15
C ILE A 219 16.23 15.47 3.52
N ALA A 220 17.23 15.78 4.34
CA ALA A 220 18.64 15.85 3.92
C ALA A 220 19.50 14.97 4.83
N TYR A 221 20.51 14.30 4.24
CA TYR A 221 21.42 13.41 4.95
C TYR A 221 22.86 13.93 5.05
N THR A 222 23.27 14.89 4.23
CA THR A 222 24.64 15.42 4.20
C THR A 222 24.68 16.94 4.09
N ASN A 223 24.01 17.51 3.08
CA ASN A 223 23.96 18.95 2.85
C ASN A 223 22.52 19.47 3.03
N ALA A 224 22.34 20.50 3.85
CA ALA A 224 21.06 21.16 4.04
C ALA A 224 20.44 21.73 2.75
N ASP A 225 21.27 22.01 1.74
CA ASP A 225 20.85 22.52 0.43
C ASP A 225 20.38 21.42 -0.53
N ARG A 226 20.72 20.15 -0.25
CA ARG A 226 20.26 18.99 -1.03
C ARG A 226 19.26 18.19 -0.21
N LYS A 227 17.98 18.50 -0.44
CA LYS A 227 16.87 17.82 0.23
C LYS A 227 16.07 16.99 -0.75
N ASP A 228 15.80 15.75 -0.36
CA ASP A 228 15.02 14.79 -1.11
C ASP A 228 13.56 14.80 -0.64
N PHE A 229 12.64 14.65 -1.59
CA PHE A 229 11.21 14.59 -1.29
C PHE A 229 10.88 13.29 -0.56
N LEU A 230 9.99 13.37 0.43
CA LEU A 230 9.26 12.20 0.91
C LEU A 230 8.36 11.67 -0.20
N PRO A 231 7.97 10.38 -0.18
CA PRO A 231 7.15 9.78 -1.22
C PRO A 231 5.69 10.17 -1.02
N THR A 232 5.40 11.46 -1.23
CA THR A 232 4.03 11.97 -1.26
C THR A 232 3.29 11.20 -2.34
N ASN A 233 2.18 10.56 -2.01
CA ASN A 233 1.54 9.60 -2.90
C ASN A 233 0.04 9.83 -2.95
N LEU A 234 -0.51 9.91 -4.16
CA LEU A 234 -1.94 9.82 -4.41
C LEU A 234 -2.30 8.35 -4.66
N LYS A 235 -3.15 7.78 -3.80
CA LYS A 235 -3.74 6.45 -4.01
C LYS A 235 -5.24 6.61 -4.22
N LEU A 236 -5.76 6.10 -5.32
CA LEU A 236 -7.19 6.03 -5.63
C LEU A 236 -7.54 4.57 -5.89
N GLY A 237 -8.71 4.11 -5.47
CA GLY A 237 -9.07 2.72 -5.70
C GLY A 237 -10.53 2.41 -5.44
N THR A 238 -10.91 1.20 -5.82
CA THR A 238 -12.24 0.66 -5.62
C THR A 238 -12.16 -0.80 -5.18
N ALA A 239 -13.12 -1.21 -4.37
CA ALA A 239 -13.35 -2.61 -4.06
C ALA A 239 -14.82 -2.95 -4.31
N PHE A 240 -15.06 -4.09 -4.96
CA PHE A 240 -16.38 -4.64 -5.19
C PHE A 240 -16.47 -6.01 -4.54
N THR A 241 -17.32 -6.13 -3.53
CA THR A 241 -17.51 -7.34 -2.75
C THR A 241 -18.86 -7.96 -3.08
N MET A 242 -18.84 -9.27 -3.33
CA MET A 242 -20.02 -10.08 -3.63
C MET A 242 -20.25 -11.08 -2.51
N GLU A 243 -21.44 -11.06 -1.92
CA GLU A 243 -21.90 -12.14 -1.04
C GLU A 243 -22.50 -13.24 -1.91
N LEU A 244 -21.73 -14.31 -2.13
CA LEU A 244 -22.15 -15.42 -2.99
C LEU A 244 -23.24 -16.25 -2.32
N ASP A 245 -23.07 -16.48 -1.01
CA ASP A 245 -24.00 -17.11 -0.08
C ASP A 245 -23.63 -16.71 1.38
N PRO A 246 -24.33 -17.17 2.43
CA PRO A 246 -24.06 -16.77 3.82
C PRO A 246 -22.65 -17.09 4.34
N TYR A 247 -21.91 -17.95 3.67
CA TYR A 247 -20.56 -18.36 4.06
C TYR A 247 -19.48 -17.86 3.11
N ASN A 248 -19.84 -17.44 1.90
CA ASN A 248 -18.87 -17.20 0.83
C ASN A 248 -18.89 -15.75 0.35
N THR A 249 -17.77 -15.06 0.50
CA THR A 249 -17.61 -13.67 0.05
C THR A 249 -16.44 -13.55 -0.92
N LEU A 250 -16.61 -12.82 -2.00
CA LEU A 250 -15.57 -12.57 -3.00
C LEU A 250 -15.42 -11.07 -3.25
N THR A 251 -14.22 -10.55 -3.04
CA THR A 251 -13.87 -9.14 -3.25
C THR A 251 -12.87 -9.01 -4.40
N LEU A 252 -13.17 -8.12 -5.35
CA LEU A 252 -12.22 -7.64 -6.34
C LEU A 252 -11.82 -6.21 -5.99
N ALA A 253 -10.53 -5.90 -5.98
CA ALA A 253 -10.01 -4.58 -5.65
C ALA A 253 -9.00 -4.11 -6.71
N VAL A 254 -9.02 -2.81 -7.00
CA VAL A 254 -8.07 -2.15 -7.90
C VAL A 254 -7.65 -0.83 -7.29
N ASP A 255 -6.34 -0.61 -7.18
CA ASP A 255 -5.75 0.66 -6.74
C ASP A 255 -4.84 1.22 -7.85
N ALA A 256 -4.88 2.54 -8.04
CA ALA A 256 -3.96 3.33 -8.84
C ALA A 256 -3.15 4.24 -7.90
N ASN A 257 -1.84 4.26 -8.07
CA ASN A 257 -0.93 5.00 -7.20
C ASN A 257 -0.02 5.87 -8.05
N LYS A 258 0.12 7.14 -7.68
CA LYS A 258 1.05 8.06 -8.31
C LYS A 258 1.81 8.84 -7.26
N LEU A 259 3.13 8.84 -7.38
CA LEU A 259 3.98 9.72 -6.59
C LEU A 259 3.76 11.18 -7.04
N LEU A 260 3.48 12.05 -6.07
CA LEU A 260 3.25 13.48 -6.23
C LEU A 260 4.54 14.26 -5.94
N VAL A 261 5.63 13.82 -6.56
CA VAL A 261 6.98 14.38 -6.43
C VAL A 261 7.52 14.67 -7.83
N PRO A 262 8.58 15.47 -7.98
CA PRO A 262 9.07 15.82 -9.30
C PRO A 262 9.53 14.59 -10.10
N SER A 263 9.15 14.53 -11.37
CA SER A 263 9.65 13.54 -12.34
C SER A 263 11.17 13.68 -12.55
N GLN A 264 11.84 12.63 -13.03
CA GLN A 264 13.24 12.75 -13.44
C GLN A 264 13.38 13.79 -14.55
N GLY A 265 14.33 14.72 -14.39
CA GLY A 265 14.50 15.86 -15.30
C GLY A 265 13.63 17.09 -14.98
N ALA A 266 12.70 16.99 -14.03
CA ALA A 266 11.92 18.14 -13.52
C ALA A 266 12.70 18.95 -12.47
N ASN A 267 12.09 20.05 -11.99
CA ASN A 267 12.71 20.94 -11.02
C ASN A 267 12.60 20.40 -9.58
N PHE A 268 13.68 19.83 -9.04
CA PHE A 268 13.75 19.36 -7.65
C PHE A 268 13.88 20.48 -6.60
N GLY A 269 14.17 21.72 -7.01
CA GLY A 269 14.27 22.90 -6.13
C GLY A 269 12.92 23.44 -5.66
N GLN A 270 11.81 23.00 -6.25
CA GLN A 270 10.47 23.50 -5.93
C GLN A 270 9.99 23.10 -4.52
N SER A 271 9.00 23.82 -3.98
CA SER A 271 8.39 23.48 -2.69
C SER A 271 7.55 22.20 -2.77
N VAL A 272 7.25 21.57 -1.62
CA VAL A 272 6.42 20.35 -1.57
C VAL A 272 5.01 20.58 -2.13
N PRO A 273 4.26 21.64 -1.75
CA PRO A 273 2.97 21.92 -2.38
C PRO A 273 3.09 22.16 -3.88
N SER A 274 4.13 22.87 -4.34
CA SER A 274 4.37 23.09 -5.77
C SER A 274 4.58 21.78 -6.50
N ALA A 275 5.40 20.87 -5.94
CA ALA A 275 5.64 19.56 -6.52
C ALA A 275 4.38 18.71 -6.63
N ILE A 276 3.51 18.74 -5.60
CA ILE A 276 2.26 18.01 -5.62
C ILE A 276 1.41 18.39 -6.84
N PHE A 277 1.27 19.68 -7.12
CA PHE A 277 0.46 20.13 -8.26
C PHE A 277 1.19 20.00 -9.60
N SER A 278 2.51 20.25 -9.66
CA SER A 278 3.26 20.17 -10.92
C SER A 278 3.53 18.74 -11.38
N SER A 279 3.59 17.77 -10.46
CA SER A 279 3.87 16.35 -10.73
C SER A 279 2.91 15.64 -11.69
N PHE A 280 1.82 16.27 -12.12
CA PHE A 280 0.90 15.74 -13.12
C PHE A 280 1.22 16.18 -14.56
N THR A 281 2.23 17.03 -14.73
CA THR A 281 2.53 17.69 -16.01
C THR A 281 4.04 17.94 -16.19
N ASP A 282 4.88 17.35 -15.35
CA ASP A 282 6.31 17.63 -15.31
C ASP A 282 7.18 16.56 -15.97
N ALA A 283 6.59 15.44 -16.39
CA ALA A 283 7.28 14.41 -17.16
C ALA A 283 7.79 14.97 -18.51
N PRO A 284 9.09 14.83 -18.85
CA PRO A 284 9.67 15.35 -20.10
C PRO A 284 9.01 14.81 -21.37
N GLY A 285 8.52 13.57 -21.34
CA GLY A 285 7.75 12.89 -22.38
C GLY A 285 6.26 13.24 -22.40
N GLY A 286 5.82 14.20 -21.59
CA GLY A 286 4.45 14.67 -21.51
C GLY A 286 3.48 13.64 -20.94
N PHE A 287 2.19 13.79 -21.24
CA PHE A 287 1.11 12.98 -20.65
C PHE A 287 1.27 11.46 -20.84
N SER A 288 1.92 11.02 -21.93
CA SER A 288 2.15 9.59 -22.15
C SER A 288 3.15 9.01 -21.15
N GLU A 289 4.23 9.73 -20.84
CA GLU A 289 5.19 9.32 -19.80
C GLU A 289 4.58 9.47 -18.40
N GLU A 290 3.82 10.54 -18.18
CA GLU A 290 3.10 10.80 -16.95
C GLU A 290 2.18 9.63 -16.53
N MET A 291 1.44 9.07 -17.50
CA MET A 291 0.58 7.92 -17.25
C MET A 291 1.35 6.64 -16.91
N GLN A 292 2.61 6.53 -17.31
CA GLN A 292 3.44 5.38 -16.96
C GLN A 292 3.94 5.44 -15.51
N GLU A 293 3.90 6.60 -14.87
CA GLU A 293 4.22 6.75 -13.43
C GLU A 293 3.11 6.24 -12.52
N VAL A 294 1.95 5.89 -13.08
CA VAL A 294 0.85 5.28 -12.33
C VAL A 294 1.11 3.79 -12.14
N VAL A 295 1.29 3.40 -10.88
CA VAL A 295 1.36 2.00 -10.46
C VAL A 295 -0.06 1.47 -10.29
N LEU A 296 -0.34 0.32 -10.92
CA LEU A 296 -1.62 -0.36 -10.83
C LEU A 296 -1.49 -1.61 -9.96
N ASN A 297 -2.39 -1.75 -9.00
CA ASN A 297 -2.52 -2.90 -8.13
C ASN A 297 -3.89 -3.53 -8.34
N THR A 298 -3.95 -4.85 -8.45
CA THR A 298 -5.20 -5.60 -8.55
C THR A 298 -5.18 -6.76 -7.57
N GLY A 299 -6.27 -6.93 -6.83
CA GLY A 299 -6.41 -7.94 -5.80
C GLY A 299 -7.73 -8.67 -5.88
N LEU A 300 -7.70 -9.96 -5.56
CA LEU A 300 -8.86 -10.82 -5.36
C LEU A 300 -8.77 -11.41 -3.94
N GLU A 301 -9.84 -11.30 -3.16
CA GLU A 301 -9.95 -11.88 -1.82
C GLU A 301 -11.21 -12.73 -1.75
N TYR A 302 -11.06 -13.99 -1.35
CA TYR A 302 -12.16 -14.90 -1.10
C TYR A 302 -12.17 -15.30 0.37
N TRP A 303 -13.31 -15.14 1.02
CA TRP A 303 -13.55 -15.58 2.39
C TRP A 303 -14.52 -16.76 2.42
N TYR A 304 -14.18 -17.78 3.21
CA TYR A 304 -15.05 -18.88 3.59
C TYR A 304 -15.36 -18.81 5.09
N ASN A 305 -16.65 -18.69 5.41
CA ASN A 305 -17.23 -18.59 6.75
C ASN A 305 -16.59 -17.50 7.62
N GLN A 306 -16.09 -16.42 7.00
CA GLN A 306 -15.30 -15.36 7.66
C GLN A 306 -14.10 -15.88 8.46
N LEU A 307 -13.69 -17.13 8.23
CA LEU A 307 -12.68 -17.86 8.98
C LEU A 307 -11.43 -18.06 8.13
N PHE A 308 -11.59 -18.48 6.88
CA PHE A 308 -10.47 -18.71 5.96
C PHE A 308 -10.49 -17.70 4.82
N ALA A 309 -9.34 -17.12 4.52
CA ALA A 309 -9.16 -16.25 3.37
C ALA A 309 -8.14 -16.85 2.39
N ALA A 310 -8.45 -16.76 1.10
CA ALA A 310 -7.51 -16.97 0.01
C ALA A 310 -7.42 -15.70 -0.83
N ARG A 311 -6.20 -15.32 -1.21
CA ARG A 311 -5.91 -14.04 -1.86
C ARG A 311 -4.99 -14.24 -3.05
N LEU A 312 -5.25 -13.47 -4.10
CA LEU A 312 -4.43 -13.38 -5.30
C LEU A 312 -4.22 -11.90 -5.62
N GLY A 313 -3.00 -11.54 -5.99
CA GLY A 313 -2.63 -10.18 -6.29
C GLY A 313 -1.77 -10.06 -7.52
N TYR A 314 -1.87 -8.91 -8.19
CA TYR A 314 -0.96 -8.50 -9.25
C TYR A 314 -0.56 -7.04 -9.05
N PHE A 315 0.74 -6.80 -9.05
CA PHE A 315 1.35 -5.48 -9.00
C PHE A 315 1.98 -5.16 -10.35
N TYR A 316 1.70 -3.98 -10.89
CA TYR A 316 2.22 -3.50 -12.17
C TYR A 316 2.77 -2.08 -12.05
N GLU A 317 4.02 -1.90 -12.46
CA GLU A 317 4.69 -0.61 -12.62
C GLU A 317 5.41 -0.58 -13.97
N SER A 318 5.25 0.51 -14.72
CA SER A 318 5.81 0.63 -16.07
C SER A 318 7.29 0.24 -16.15
N PRO A 319 7.71 -0.50 -17.20
CA PRO A 319 9.11 -0.79 -17.47
C PRO A 319 10.03 0.44 -17.50
N GLU A 320 9.51 1.60 -17.88
CA GLU A 320 10.28 2.85 -17.95
C GLU A 320 10.41 3.56 -16.58
N LYS A 321 9.59 3.16 -15.59
CA LYS A 321 9.46 3.83 -14.28
C LYS A 321 9.88 2.97 -13.08
N GLY A 322 10.25 1.71 -13.31
CA GLY A 322 10.82 0.84 -12.29
C GLY A 322 10.71 -0.66 -12.60
N ASP A 323 9.87 -1.03 -13.58
CA ASP A 323 9.70 -2.40 -14.09
C ASP A 323 9.32 -3.43 -13.01
N ARG A 324 8.68 -2.97 -11.92
CA ARG A 324 8.22 -3.85 -10.86
C ARG A 324 6.91 -4.51 -11.28
N HIS A 325 7.00 -5.82 -11.53
CA HIS A 325 5.85 -6.65 -11.87
C HIS A 325 5.90 -7.94 -11.06
N TYR A 326 4.86 -8.24 -10.29
CA TYR A 326 4.80 -9.49 -9.55
C TYR A 326 3.38 -9.97 -9.29
N LEU A 327 3.24 -11.30 -9.23
CA LEU A 327 2.07 -11.96 -8.68
C LEU A 327 2.28 -12.13 -7.18
N SER A 328 1.22 -11.99 -6.39
CA SER A 328 1.25 -12.36 -4.98
C SER A 328 0.11 -13.30 -4.63
N LEU A 329 0.38 -14.13 -3.62
CA LEU A 329 -0.57 -15.07 -3.05
C LEU A 329 -0.69 -14.77 -1.57
N GLY A 330 -1.88 -14.90 -1.02
CA GLY A 330 -2.10 -14.75 0.41
C GLY A 330 -3.07 -15.78 0.96
N LEU A 331 -2.85 -16.18 2.20
CA LEU A 331 -3.76 -17.00 2.99
C LEU A 331 -4.03 -16.30 4.31
N GLY A 332 -5.23 -16.49 4.83
CA GLY A 332 -5.62 -15.95 6.13
C GLY A 332 -6.46 -16.95 6.92
N ILE A 333 -6.30 -16.92 8.22
CA ILE A 333 -7.21 -17.56 9.17
C ILE A 333 -7.65 -16.51 10.22
N ARG A 334 -8.93 -16.54 10.61
CA ARG A 334 -9.56 -15.62 11.57
C ARG A 334 -10.40 -16.39 12.57
N THR A 335 -10.02 -16.28 13.83
CA THR A 335 -10.83 -16.73 14.98
C THR A 335 -11.45 -15.50 15.65
N GLN A 336 -12.30 -15.71 16.65
CA GLN A 336 -12.98 -14.61 17.37
C GLN A 336 -12.03 -13.52 17.90
N LYS A 337 -10.82 -13.90 18.34
CA LYS A 337 -9.86 -12.96 18.94
C LYS A 337 -8.53 -12.88 18.21
N PHE A 338 -8.16 -13.90 17.44
CA PHE A 338 -6.86 -13.96 16.79
C PHE A 338 -7.00 -14.17 15.29
N GLY A 339 -6.12 -13.56 14.53
CA GLY A 339 -5.99 -13.82 13.10
C GLY A 339 -4.54 -14.04 12.71
N LEU A 340 -4.30 -14.83 11.68
CA LEU A 340 -2.99 -14.95 11.05
C LEU A 340 -3.16 -14.78 9.56
N ASP A 341 -2.39 -13.89 8.95
CA ASP A 341 -2.21 -13.84 7.50
C ASP A 341 -0.77 -14.18 7.13
N ALA A 342 -0.63 -14.82 5.99
CA ALA A 342 0.64 -14.99 5.31
C ALA A 342 0.50 -14.54 3.85
N ALA A 343 1.54 -13.91 3.32
CA ALA A 343 1.64 -13.57 1.91
C ALA A 343 2.98 -14.00 1.33
N TYR A 344 2.96 -14.38 0.05
CA TYR A 344 4.14 -14.75 -0.71
C TYR A 344 4.14 -14.01 -2.03
N LEU A 345 5.26 -13.33 -2.31
CA LEU A 345 5.49 -12.65 -3.57
C LEU A 345 6.17 -13.61 -4.54
N VAL A 346 5.46 -13.99 -5.59
CA VAL A 346 5.91 -14.96 -6.57
C VAL A 346 6.97 -14.32 -7.48
N PRO A 347 8.16 -14.93 -7.59
CA PRO A 347 9.22 -14.44 -8.47
C PRO A 347 8.76 -14.45 -9.94
N ASN A 348 9.06 -13.39 -10.67
CA ASN A 348 8.94 -13.39 -12.13
C ASN A 348 10.26 -13.93 -12.72
N GLN A 349 10.21 -15.04 -13.47
CA GLN A 349 11.41 -15.78 -13.87
C GLN A 349 12.36 -15.02 -14.81
N ASN A 350 11.89 -13.99 -15.50
CA ASN A 350 12.68 -13.23 -16.46
C ASN A 350 13.22 -11.90 -15.92
N ARG A 351 12.80 -11.47 -14.72
CA ARG A 351 13.17 -10.19 -14.12
C ARG A 351 13.20 -10.33 -12.60
N THR A 352 14.39 -10.33 -12.01
CA THR A 352 14.58 -10.41 -10.55
C THR A 352 14.06 -9.14 -9.89
N SER A 353 12.77 -9.10 -9.54
CA SER A 353 12.28 -8.11 -8.58
C SER A 353 12.99 -8.39 -7.25
N PRO A 354 13.63 -7.39 -6.61
CA PRO A 354 14.28 -7.58 -5.32
C PRO A 354 13.32 -8.19 -4.28
N LEU A 355 12.01 -7.94 -4.41
CA LEU A 355 10.96 -8.40 -3.50
C LEU A 355 10.58 -9.88 -3.68
N SER A 356 11.11 -10.53 -4.71
CA SER A 356 10.80 -11.92 -5.04
C SER A 356 11.18 -12.88 -3.91
N ASN A 357 10.37 -13.93 -3.70
CA ASN A 357 10.56 -14.91 -2.62
C ASN A 357 10.45 -14.34 -1.19
N THR A 358 9.78 -13.20 -1.05
CA THR A 358 9.48 -12.63 0.26
C THR A 358 8.22 -13.28 0.81
N ILE A 359 8.29 -13.74 2.07
CA ILE A 359 7.14 -14.16 2.84
C ILE A 359 6.86 -13.07 3.88
N ARG A 360 5.60 -12.65 4.00
CA ARG A 360 5.14 -11.71 5.03
C ARG A 360 4.17 -12.44 5.95
N PHE A 361 4.25 -12.17 7.24
CA PHE A 361 3.31 -12.67 8.22
C PHE A 361 2.68 -11.50 8.96
N THR A 362 1.39 -11.60 9.26
CA THR A 362 0.68 -10.65 10.13
C THR A 362 -0.15 -11.41 11.15
N LEU A 363 0.11 -11.16 12.42
CA LEU A 363 -0.72 -11.61 13.53
C LEU A 363 -1.70 -10.50 13.89
N HIS A 364 -2.97 -10.85 14.03
CA HIS A 364 -4.07 -9.96 14.42
C HIS A 364 -4.60 -10.34 15.79
N LEU A 365 -4.98 -9.34 16.56
CA LEU A 365 -5.62 -9.48 17.86
C LEU A 365 -6.82 -8.53 17.91
N ASN A 366 -8.02 -9.07 18.07
CA ASN A 366 -9.26 -8.32 18.26
C ASN A 366 -9.72 -8.48 19.71
N LEU A 367 -9.85 -7.36 20.42
CA LEU A 367 -10.32 -7.32 21.80
C LEU A 367 -11.57 -6.44 21.88
N GLY A 368 -12.70 -7.05 22.25
CA GLY A 368 -13.98 -6.37 22.40
C GLY A 368 -15.11 -7.20 21.81
N THR A 369 -16.34 -6.92 22.23
CA THR A 369 -17.54 -7.43 21.56
C THR A 369 -17.69 -6.71 20.23
N GLU A 370 -17.80 -7.45 19.12
CA GLU A 370 -18.37 -6.89 17.90
C GLU A 370 -19.79 -6.39 18.24
N ASP A 371 -20.10 -5.14 17.92
CA ASP A 371 -21.48 -4.66 18.01
C ASP A 371 -22.29 -5.42 16.96
N THR A 372 -22.88 -6.54 17.37
CA THR A 372 -23.84 -7.30 16.59
C THR A 372 -25.14 -6.51 16.53
N THR A 373 -25.21 -5.44 15.75
CA THR A 373 -26.48 -4.85 15.34
C THR A 373 -27.09 -5.74 14.25
N SER A 374 -27.69 -6.85 14.70
CA SER A 374 -28.70 -7.51 13.89
C SER A 374 -29.85 -6.51 13.68
N PRO A 375 -30.31 -6.24 12.45
CA PRO A 375 -31.56 -5.52 12.30
C PRO A 375 -32.67 -6.48 12.70
N THR A 376 -33.10 -6.40 13.96
CA THR A 376 -34.42 -6.85 14.36
C THR A 376 -35.43 -5.90 13.72
N GLU A 377 -36.11 -6.37 12.68
CA GLU A 377 -37.56 -6.25 12.53
C GLU A 377 -38.10 -7.35 11.60
#